data_AF-A0A2V7QYM1-F1
#
_entry.id   AF-A0A2V7QYM1-F1
#
_cell.length_a   1.000
_cell.length_b   1.000
_cell.length_c   1.000
_cell.angle_alpha   90.00
_cell.angle_beta   90.00
_cell.angle_gamma   90.00
#
_symmetry.space_group_name_H-M   'P 1'
#
loop_
_entity.id
_entity.type
_entity.pdbx_description
1 polymer ?
#
loop_
_entity_poly.entity_id
_entity_poly.type
_entity_poly.pdbx_seq_one_letter_code
_entity_poly.pdbx_strand_id
1 'polypeptide(L)'
;MILLLAALAILQAPGDTALASFVARARAGTEALRHPDGARLAGYHPVGPDFPGMGRHWIHTSLILRTAPDPSQPPVLEYAELNGTTTLVGVAYAVLVNSDTAPTSLPVPAAAWHFHQGTVDEESFLRSHAGVTHMMPGPPGPRLAVVHAWIWLDNPDGLFATDNWALPYARLGLHVPAHGSRAAARALALAAGDGGRMYLEALIHAVGQPSDSETAAVASVVRRHQAQARARASETAALEECWRALWIDVQVVVRPEVWQRLEAVR
;
A
#
# COMPACT_ATOMS: atom_id res chain seq x y z
N MET A 1 61.90 -1.15 -0.72
CA MET A 1 60.71 -1.96 -0.36
C MET A 1 60.00 -1.25 0.78
N ILE A 2 58.92 -0.53 0.51
CA ILE A 2 57.82 -0.16 1.43
C ILE A 2 56.71 0.38 0.49
N LEU A 3 55.62 -0.38 0.38
CA LEU A 3 54.39 0.03 -0.29
C LEU A 3 53.50 0.70 0.77
N LEU A 4 53.13 1.97 0.57
CA LEU A 4 52.02 2.59 1.29
C LEU A 4 50.71 2.17 0.64
N LEU A 5 49.89 1.40 1.37
CA LEU A 5 48.48 1.18 1.08
C LEU A 5 47.68 2.30 1.75
N ALA A 6 47.14 3.23 0.97
CA ALA A 6 46.16 4.20 1.44
C ALA A 6 44.78 3.52 1.47
N ALA A 7 44.22 3.33 2.66
CA ALA A 7 42.84 2.92 2.84
C ALA A 7 41.93 4.16 2.70
N LEU A 8 41.15 4.22 1.61
CA LEU A 8 40.02 5.15 1.53
C LEU A 8 38.90 4.61 2.43
N ALA A 9 38.74 5.20 3.62
CA ALA A 9 37.50 5.09 4.37
C ALA A 9 36.49 6.08 3.77
N ILE A 10 35.47 5.57 3.08
CA ILE A 10 34.33 6.38 2.63
C ILE A 10 33.52 6.73 3.90
N LEU A 11 33.52 7.99 4.32
CA LEU A 11 32.63 8.46 5.39
C LEU A 11 31.17 8.34 4.90
N GLN A 12 30.42 7.39 5.48
CA GLN A 12 28.96 7.37 5.33
C GLN A 12 28.33 8.51 6.13
N ALA A 13 27.32 9.18 5.57
CA ALA A 13 26.66 10.27 6.25
C ALA A 13 25.94 9.76 7.53
N PRO A 14 25.86 10.56 8.61
CA PRO A 14 25.14 10.18 9.83
C PRO A 14 23.67 9.81 9.58
N GLY A 15 23.03 10.40 8.56
CA GLY A 15 21.66 10.07 8.15
C GLY A 15 21.53 8.64 7.59
N ASP A 16 22.52 8.19 6.82
CA ASP A 16 22.51 6.85 6.20
C ASP A 16 22.65 5.75 7.27
N THR A 17 23.44 6.00 8.31
CA THR A 17 23.62 5.06 9.43
C THR A 17 22.39 4.99 10.34
N ALA A 18 21.72 6.11 10.60
CA ALA A 18 20.47 6.12 11.38
C ALA A 18 19.33 5.39 10.64
N LEU A 19 19.19 5.62 9.33
CA LEU A 19 18.22 4.93 8.49
C LEU A 19 18.52 3.43 8.40
N ALA A 20 19.77 3.04 8.16
CA ALA A 20 20.16 1.64 8.13
C ALA A 20 19.87 0.93 9.46
N SER A 21 20.14 1.59 10.60
CA SER A 21 19.81 1.09 11.94
C SER A 21 18.30 0.92 12.14
N PHE A 22 17.50 1.88 11.67
CA PHE A 22 16.03 1.78 11.68
C PHE A 22 15.55 0.53 10.93
N VAL A 23 16.01 0.31 9.70
CA VAL A 23 15.62 -0.85 8.89
C VAL A 23 16.06 -2.16 9.55
N ALA A 24 17.29 -2.21 10.07
CA ALA A 24 17.82 -3.40 10.73
C ALA A 24 17.00 -3.76 11.98
N ARG A 25 16.61 -2.76 12.79
CA ARG A 25 15.74 -2.96 13.96
C ARG A 25 14.34 -3.42 13.59
N ALA A 26 13.76 -2.85 12.53
CA ALA A 26 12.45 -3.24 12.04
C ALA A 26 12.44 -4.69 11.53
N ARG A 27 13.48 -5.11 10.80
CA ARG A 27 13.64 -6.50 10.39
C ARG A 27 13.80 -7.43 11.59
N ALA A 28 14.71 -7.12 12.50
CA ALA A 28 14.96 -7.94 13.69
C ALA A 28 13.70 -8.08 14.57
N GLY A 29 12.96 -6.99 14.78
CA GLY A 29 11.73 -6.98 15.58
C GLY A 29 10.55 -7.73 14.94
N THR A 30 10.54 -7.87 13.61
CA THR A 30 9.42 -8.50 12.88
C THR A 30 9.73 -9.87 12.27
N GLU A 31 10.94 -10.40 12.44
CA GLU A 31 11.32 -11.73 11.92
C GLU A 31 10.36 -12.83 12.43
N ALA A 32 10.09 -12.86 13.73
CA ALA A 32 9.15 -13.83 14.33
C ALA A 32 7.68 -13.59 13.90
N LEU A 33 7.38 -12.41 13.35
CA LEU A 33 6.06 -12.03 12.87
C LEU A 33 5.89 -12.31 11.38
N ARG A 34 6.89 -12.87 10.67
CA ARG A 34 6.73 -13.18 9.25
C ARG A 34 5.58 -14.14 8.95
N HIS A 35 5.22 -14.99 9.92
CA HIS A 35 4.02 -15.82 9.88
C HIS A 35 2.86 -15.18 10.66
N PRO A 36 1.61 -15.19 10.15
CA PRO A 36 0.45 -14.56 10.80
C PRO A 36 0.17 -15.03 12.23
N ASP A 37 0.52 -16.27 12.56
CA ASP A 37 0.33 -16.81 13.93
C ASP A 37 1.22 -16.10 14.95
N GLY A 38 2.45 -15.76 14.58
CA GLY A 38 3.35 -14.98 15.43
C GLY A 38 2.77 -13.59 15.70
N ALA A 39 2.23 -12.93 14.67
CA ALA A 39 1.55 -11.65 14.81
C ALA A 39 0.31 -11.72 15.70
N ARG A 40 -0.54 -12.75 15.54
CA ARG A 40 -1.73 -12.92 16.39
C ARG A 40 -1.36 -13.14 17.86
N LEU A 41 -0.37 -13.98 18.13
CA LEU A 41 0.15 -14.20 19.49
C LEU A 41 0.76 -12.92 20.08
N ALA A 42 1.35 -12.08 19.24
CA ALA A 42 1.88 -10.78 19.61
C ALA A 42 0.81 -9.67 19.72
N GLY A 43 -0.49 -9.97 19.53
CA GLY A 43 -1.59 -9.02 19.72
C GLY A 43 -1.98 -8.21 18.48
N TYR A 44 -1.52 -8.58 17.30
CA TYR A 44 -1.92 -7.95 16.04
C TYR A 44 -3.21 -8.57 15.49
N HIS A 45 -4.07 -7.74 14.88
CA HIS A 45 -5.32 -8.17 14.27
C HIS A 45 -5.51 -7.55 12.88
N PRO A 46 -6.02 -8.31 11.88
CA PRO A 46 -6.28 -7.78 10.56
C PRO A 46 -7.38 -6.71 10.59
N VAL A 47 -7.19 -5.64 9.82
CA VAL A 47 -8.17 -4.56 9.66
C VAL A 47 -8.29 -4.18 8.19
N GLY A 48 -9.52 -3.98 7.73
CA GLY A 48 -9.80 -3.56 6.37
C GLY A 48 -9.58 -4.67 5.33
N PRO A 49 -9.73 -4.32 4.03
CA PRO A 49 -9.54 -5.25 2.93
C PRO A 49 -8.06 -5.51 2.62
N ASP A 50 -7.81 -6.41 1.67
CA ASP A 50 -6.49 -6.63 1.08
C ASP A 50 -6.26 -5.63 -0.06
N PHE A 51 -5.29 -4.73 0.09
CA PHE A 51 -5.00 -3.67 -0.86
C PHE A 51 -4.08 -4.16 -1.98
N PRO A 52 -4.38 -3.84 -3.27
CA PRO A 52 -3.53 -4.20 -4.40
C PRO A 52 -2.04 -3.86 -4.23
N GLY A 53 -1.75 -2.65 -3.75
CA GLY A 53 -0.39 -2.12 -3.61
C GLY A 53 0.19 -2.23 -2.20
N MET A 54 -0.60 -2.59 -1.19
CA MET A 54 -0.11 -2.59 0.21
C MET A 54 -0.29 -3.92 0.95
N GLY A 55 -1.17 -4.79 0.46
CA GLY A 55 -1.56 -5.98 1.20
C GLY A 55 -2.62 -5.67 2.26
N ARG A 56 -2.79 -6.59 3.20
CA ARG A 56 -3.70 -6.49 4.33
C ARG A 56 -2.98 -5.97 5.54
N HIS A 57 -3.52 -4.90 6.12
CA HIS A 57 -3.00 -4.31 7.34
C HIS A 57 -3.40 -5.15 8.55
N TRP A 58 -2.46 -5.37 9.46
CA TRP A 58 -2.68 -5.94 10.77
C TRP A 58 -2.17 -4.96 11.82
N ILE A 59 -3.02 -4.55 12.74
CA ILE A 59 -2.70 -3.48 13.69
C ILE A 59 -2.53 -4.01 15.10
N HIS A 60 -1.67 -3.35 15.86
CA HIS A 60 -1.61 -3.46 17.31
C HIS A 60 -1.96 -2.10 17.92
N THR A 61 -3.20 -1.95 18.38
CA THR A 61 -3.77 -0.66 18.83
C THR A 61 -2.96 0.00 19.94
N SER A 62 -2.47 -0.76 20.93
CA SER A 62 -1.63 -0.19 22.00
C SER A 62 -0.30 0.38 21.52
N LEU A 63 0.25 -0.09 20.40
CA LEU A 63 1.46 0.46 19.80
C LEU A 63 1.19 1.78 19.09
N ILE A 64 0.03 1.93 18.44
CA ILE A 64 -0.41 3.17 17.79
C ILE A 64 -0.54 4.32 18.81
N LEU A 65 -1.01 4.01 20.01
CA LEU A 65 -1.22 5.00 21.07
C LEU A 65 0.06 5.39 21.83
N ARG A 66 1.22 4.84 21.45
CA ARG A 66 2.49 5.21 22.09
C ARG A 66 2.91 6.61 21.68
N THR A 67 3.48 7.34 22.62
CA THR A 67 4.04 8.68 22.41
C THR A 67 5.29 8.67 21.54
N ALA A 68 6.05 7.58 21.55
CA ALA A 68 7.25 7.40 20.74
C ALA A 68 7.21 6.05 20.00
N PRO A 69 7.33 6.05 18.66
CA PRO A 69 7.44 4.81 17.89
C PRO A 69 8.77 4.10 18.17
N ASP A 70 8.73 2.78 18.30
CA ASP A 70 9.92 1.93 18.38
C ASP A 70 10.10 1.21 17.05
N PRO A 71 11.23 1.42 16.34
CA PRO A 71 11.54 0.70 15.11
C PRO A 71 11.44 -0.83 15.21
N SER A 72 11.58 -1.43 16.40
CA SER A 72 11.47 -2.89 16.57
C SER A 72 10.04 -3.38 16.85
N GLN A 73 9.09 -2.46 17.05
CA GLN A 73 7.69 -2.77 17.36
C GLN A 73 6.76 -1.91 16.49
N PRO A 74 6.74 -2.14 15.16
CA PRO A 74 5.85 -1.39 14.28
C PRO A 74 4.38 -1.64 14.66
N PRO A 75 3.56 -0.59 14.76
CA PRO A 75 2.15 -0.73 15.10
C PRO A 75 1.31 -1.40 14.00
N VAL A 76 1.81 -1.43 12.76
CA VAL A 76 1.10 -1.98 11.60
C VAL A 76 2.04 -2.95 10.87
N LEU A 77 1.53 -4.14 10.59
CA LEU A 77 2.16 -5.14 9.73
C LEU A 77 1.38 -5.23 8.42
N GLU A 78 2.08 -5.46 7.32
CA GLU A 78 1.48 -5.55 5.99
C GLU A 78 1.72 -6.94 5.42
N TYR A 79 0.64 -7.71 5.27
CA TYR A 79 0.70 -9.08 4.73
C TYR A 79 0.10 -9.17 3.35
N ALA A 80 0.66 -10.03 2.50
CA ALA A 80 0.07 -10.39 1.23
C ALA A 80 0.17 -11.88 0.95
N GLU A 81 -0.76 -12.40 0.15
CA GLU A 81 -0.70 -13.77 -0.35
C GLU A 81 0.30 -13.84 -1.51
N LEU A 82 1.49 -14.38 -1.27
CA LEU A 82 2.48 -14.61 -2.31
C LEU A 82 2.50 -16.10 -2.64
N ASN A 83 2.17 -16.48 -3.88
CA ASN A 83 2.07 -17.89 -4.29
C ASN A 83 1.22 -18.76 -3.33
N GLY A 84 0.12 -18.20 -2.83
CA GLY A 84 -0.80 -18.86 -1.89
C GLY A 84 -0.30 -18.97 -0.44
N THR A 85 0.77 -18.26 -0.09
CA THR A 85 1.27 -18.16 1.29
C THR A 85 1.16 -16.73 1.80
N THR A 86 0.46 -16.54 2.92
CA THR A 86 0.43 -15.27 3.64
C THR A 86 1.82 -14.90 4.12
N THR A 87 2.39 -13.82 3.57
CA THR A 87 3.77 -13.40 3.81
C THR A 87 3.79 -11.96 4.27
N LEU A 88 4.58 -11.66 5.31
CA LEU A 88 4.86 -10.28 5.72
C LEU A 88 5.71 -9.60 4.62
N VAL A 89 5.18 -8.53 4.03
CA VAL A 89 5.81 -7.81 2.91
C VAL A 89 6.35 -6.44 3.33
N GLY A 90 5.77 -5.84 4.36
CA GLY A 90 6.14 -4.52 4.86
C GLY A 90 5.64 -4.29 6.28
N VAL A 91 5.95 -3.12 6.80
CA VAL A 91 5.48 -2.62 8.09
C VAL A 91 5.15 -1.14 7.95
N ALA A 92 4.26 -0.62 8.78
CA ALA A 92 4.02 0.81 8.85
C ALA A 92 4.07 1.35 10.29
N TYR A 93 4.43 2.61 10.40
CA TYR A 93 4.46 3.37 11.65
C TYR A 93 3.39 4.44 11.60
N ALA A 94 2.62 4.53 12.68
CA ALA A 94 1.59 5.54 12.85
C ALA A 94 1.92 6.36 14.09
N VAL A 95 1.85 7.68 13.97
CA VAL A 95 2.09 8.64 15.06
C VAL A 95 0.91 9.59 15.13
N LEU A 96 0.34 9.75 16.34
CA LEU A 96 -0.68 10.76 16.59
C LEU A 96 -0.07 12.16 16.52
N VAL A 97 -0.64 13.01 15.67
CA VAL A 97 -0.23 14.40 15.49
C VAL A 97 -1.44 15.33 15.49
N ASN A 98 -1.20 16.64 15.64
CA ASN A 98 -2.23 17.68 15.66
C ASN A 98 -2.08 18.71 14.53
N SER A 99 -1.21 18.42 13.56
CA SER A 99 -0.94 19.27 12.39
C SER A 99 -0.45 18.42 11.22
N ASP A 100 -0.34 19.01 10.03
CA ASP A 100 0.24 18.38 8.84
C ASP A 100 1.78 18.43 8.82
N THR A 101 2.40 18.52 10.00
CA THR A 101 3.86 18.46 10.13
C THR A 101 4.30 17.02 10.31
N ALA A 102 5.19 16.56 9.42
CA ALA A 102 5.74 15.21 9.52
C ALA A 102 6.48 15.01 10.85
N PRO A 103 6.27 13.89 11.56
CA PRO A 103 7.02 13.56 12.76
C PRO A 103 8.51 13.44 12.50
N THR A 104 9.32 13.87 13.47
CA THR A 104 10.78 13.69 13.47
C THR A 104 11.22 12.53 14.38
N SER A 105 10.27 11.74 14.88
CA SER A 105 10.49 10.67 15.86
C SER A 105 11.17 9.43 15.29
N LEU A 106 11.22 9.30 13.96
CA LEU A 106 11.95 8.24 13.24
C LEU A 106 12.91 8.88 12.23
N PRO A 107 14.03 8.21 11.89
CA PRO A 107 15.00 8.71 10.90
C PRO A 107 14.51 8.47 9.48
N VAL A 108 13.32 8.98 9.16
CA VAL A 108 12.62 8.80 7.89
C VAL A 108 12.37 10.18 7.27
N PRO A 109 12.60 10.38 5.96
CA PRO A 109 12.39 11.67 5.31
C PRO A 109 10.96 12.19 5.49
N ALA A 110 10.80 13.50 5.68
CA ALA A 110 9.48 14.12 5.86
C ALA A 110 8.49 13.80 4.71
N ALA A 111 8.99 13.70 3.47
CA ALA A 111 8.20 13.41 2.28
C ALA A 111 7.62 11.98 2.23
N ALA A 112 8.10 11.06 3.08
CA ALA A 112 7.58 9.70 3.17
C ALA A 112 6.32 9.58 4.06
N TRP A 113 6.02 10.61 4.85
CA TRP A 113 4.85 10.63 5.70
C TRP A 113 3.62 11.12 4.94
N HIS A 114 2.49 10.50 5.20
CA HIS A 114 1.17 10.97 4.77
C HIS A 114 0.22 10.99 5.97
N PHE A 115 -0.91 11.68 5.84
CA PHE A 115 -1.82 11.94 6.95
C PHE A 115 -3.21 11.41 6.64
N HIS A 116 -3.84 10.79 7.64
CA HIS A 116 -5.24 10.40 7.58
C HIS A 116 -6.06 11.32 8.51
N GLN A 117 -7.21 11.86 8.06
CA GLN A 117 -8.08 12.81 8.81
C GLN A 117 -9.58 12.36 8.91
N GLY A 118 -10.16 12.32 10.13
CA GLY A 118 -11.43 11.62 10.41
C GLY A 118 -11.39 10.55 11.54
N THR A 119 -12.44 9.73 11.62
CA THR A 119 -12.47 8.55 12.51
C THR A 119 -11.70 7.39 11.87
N VAL A 120 -11.13 6.48 12.69
CA VAL A 120 -10.36 5.32 12.20
C VAL A 120 -11.16 4.54 11.14
N ASP A 121 -12.48 4.41 11.28
CA ASP A 121 -13.34 3.68 10.34
C ASP A 121 -13.64 4.44 9.03
N GLU A 122 -13.72 5.77 9.05
CA GLU A 122 -14.02 6.59 7.86
C GLU A 122 -12.79 6.84 6.99
N GLU A 123 -11.64 6.99 7.63
CA GLU A 123 -10.33 7.10 6.98
C GLU A 123 -9.74 5.76 6.56
N SER A 124 -10.36 4.65 7.01
CA SER A 124 -9.90 3.28 6.86
C SER A 124 -9.89 2.86 5.39
N PHE A 125 -8.84 3.36 4.78
CA PHE A 125 -8.02 2.77 3.75
C PHE A 125 -8.51 2.97 2.31
N LEU A 126 -9.78 2.77 1.91
CA LEU A 126 -10.09 2.78 0.46
C LEU A 126 -9.96 4.15 -0.21
N ARG A 127 -10.60 5.20 0.32
CA ARG A 127 -10.61 6.53 -0.30
C ARG A 127 -9.29 7.27 -0.13
N SER A 128 -8.70 7.21 1.06
CA SER A 128 -7.42 7.87 1.36
C SER A 128 -6.27 7.32 0.51
N HIS A 129 -6.18 5.99 0.30
CA HIS A 129 -5.17 5.40 -0.57
C HIS A 129 -5.47 5.59 -2.06
N ALA A 130 -6.71 5.88 -2.42
CA ALA A 130 -7.06 6.33 -3.77
C ALA A 130 -6.75 7.83 -4.01
N GLY A 131 -6.11 8.52 -3.05
CA GLY A 131 -5.78 9.94 -3.16
C GLY A 131 -6.99 10.88 -3.10
N VAL A 132 -8.15 10.37 -2.65
CA VAL A 132 -9.37 11.18 -2.53
C VAL A 132 -9.31 11.93 -1.20
N THR A 133 -9.10 13.25 -1.26
CA THR A 133 -8.99 14.10 -0.08
C THR A 133 -10.37 14.38 0.52
N HIS A 134 -10.53 14.07 1.81
CA HIS A 134 -11.63 14.56 2.63
C HIS A 134 -11.12 15.70 3.51
N MET A 135 -11.10 16.92 2.99
CA MET A 135 -10.90 18.10 3.84
C MET A 135 -12.18 18.34 4.64
N MET A 136 -12.16 18.01 5.94
CA MET A 136 -13.19 18.48 6.86
C MET A 136 -12.95 19.96 7.17
N PRO A 137 -13.96 20.84 7.07
CA PRO A 137 -13.81 22.24 7.45
C PRO A 137 -13.56 22.37 8.96
N GLY A 138 -12.42 22.96 9.36
CA GLY A 138 -12.09 23.25 10.77
C GLY A 138 -10.58 23.31 11.03
N PRO A 139 -10.14 23.82 12.21
CA PRO A 139 -8.74 23.73 12.62
C PRO A 139 -8.30 22.26 12.72
N PRO A 140 -7.01 21.94 12.45
CA PRO A 140 -6.56 20.57 12.36
C PRO A 140 -6.79 19.81 13.67
N GLY A 141 -7.74 18.86 13.65
CA GLY A 141 -7.97 17.91 14.73
C GLY A 141 -6.88 16.83 14.82
N PRO A 142 -6.90 15.99 15.88
CA PRO A 142 -6.00 14.85 16.00
C PRO A 142 -6.09 13.96 14.76
N ARG A 143 -4.94 13.51 14.27
CA ARG A 143 -4.79 12.73 13.03
C ARG A 143 -3.64 11.73 13.17
N LEU A 144 -3.57 10.77 12.26
CA LEU A 144 -2.45 9.84 12.18
C LEU A 144 -1.52 10.24 11.04
N ALA A 145 -0.26 10.52 11.38
CA ALA A 145 0.83 10.54 10.41
C ALA A 145 1.33 9.10 10.22
N VAL A 146 1.31 8.61 8.99
CA VAL A 146 1.66 7.23 8.65
C VAL A 146 2.83 7.21 7.69
N VAL A 147 3.74 6.26 7.90
CA VAL A 147 4.81 5.93 6.95
C VAL A 147 4.93 4.42 6.79
N HIS A 148 4.94 3.97 5.53
CA HIS A 148 5.15 2.57 5.16
C HIS A 148 6.65 2.30 5.02
N ALA A 149 7.09 1.10 5.33
CA ALA A 149 8.47 0.65 5.17
C ALA A 149 8.49 -0.77 4.58
N TRP A 150 8.86 -0.86 3.31
CA TRP A 150 8.99 -2.09 2.53
C TRP A 150 10.27 -2.84 2.88
N ILE A 151 10.30 -3.41 4.09
CA ILE A 151 11.50 -4.05 4.64
C ILE A 151 11.63 -5.52 4.25
N TRP A 152 10.60 -6.18 3.72
CA TRP A 152 10.63 -7.61 3.38
C TRP A 152 10.46 -7.89 1.88
N LEU A 153 9.53 -7.19 1.22
CA LEU A 153 9.41 -7.18 -0.23
C LEU A 153 9.98 -5.87 -0.77
N ASP A 154 10.97 -5.95 -1.66
CA ASP A 154 11.55 -4.76 -2.28
C ASP A 154 10.49 -3.95 -3.04
N ASN A 155 10.60 -2.62 -2.99
CA ASN A 155 9.75 -1.70 -3.72
C ASN A 155 10.59 -0.88 -4.72
N PRO A 156 10.37 -1.03 -6.04
CA PRO A 156 11.09 -0.25 -7.06
C PRO A 156 10.95 1.27 -6.91
N ASP A 157 9.87 1.75 -6.30
CA ASP A 157 9.64 3.19 -6.06
C ASP A 157 10.30 3.70 -4.77
N GLY A 158 10.95 2.80 -4.02
CA GLY A 158 11.70 3.11 -2.82
C GLY A 158 11.11 2.51 -1.55
N LEU A 159 11.98 2.38 -0.54
CA LEU A 159 11.68 1.76 0.76
C LEU A 159 10.43 2.33 1.45
N PHE A 160 10.16 3.62 1.27
CA PHE A 160 9.09 4.32 1.97
C PHE A 160 7.96 4.83 1.06
N ALA A 161 7.90 4.38 -0.19
CA ALA A 161 6.76 4.72 -1.05
C ALA A 161 5.47 4.16 -0.44
N THR A 162 4.36 4.91 -0.49
CA THR A 162 3.08 4.48 0.12
C THR A 162 2.60 3.14 -0.43
N ASP A 163 2.61 2.98 -1.76
CA ASP A 163 2.26 1.73 -2.41
C ASP A 163 3.50 0.97 -2.89
N ASN A 164 3.44 -0.35 -2.86
CA ASN A 164 4.34 -1.26 -3.56
C ASN A 164 3.62 -1.97 -4.72
N TRP A 165 3.68 -1.37 -5.92
CA TRP A 165 3.10 -1.97 -7.12
C TRP A 165 3.94 -3.10 -7.72
N ALA A 166 5.03 -3.54 -7.06
CA ALA A 166 5.61 -4.86 -7.29
C ALA A 166 4.71 -5.98 -6.76
N LEU A 167 3.84 -5.68 -5.79
CA LEU A 167 3.05 -6.67 -5.08
C LEU A 167 2.15 -7.51 -6.01
N PRO A 168 1.41 -6.94 -6.98
CA PRO A 168 0.63 -7.76 -7.93
C PRO A 168 1.46 -8.76 -8.74
N TYR A 169 2.70 -8.41 -9.10
CA TYR A 169 3.63 -9.32 -9.78
C TYR A 169 4.06 -10.44 -8.83
N ALA A 170 4.48 -10.07 -7.61
CA ALA A 170 4.93 -11.03 -6.60
C ALA A 170 3.84 -12.03 -6.20
N ARG A 171 2.58 -11.59 -6.10
CA ARG A 171 1.41 -12.46 -5.82
C ARG A 171 1.26 -13.58 -6.85
N LEU A 172 1.63 -13.30 -8.10
CA LEU A 172 1.55 -14.22 -9.24
C LEU A 172 2.88 -14.94 -9.53
N GLY A 173 3.91 -14.73 -8.73
CA GLY A 173 5.25 -15.29 -8.97
C GLY A 173 5.92 -14.75 -10.24
N LEU A 174 5.51 -13.56 -10.70
CA LEU A 174 6.05 -12.91 -11.90
C LEU A 174 7.27 -12.05 -11.56
N HIS A 175 8.12 -11.85 -12.57
CA HIS A 175 9.23 -10.91 -12.45
C HIS A 175 8.72 -9.48 -12.24
N VAL A 176 9.32 -8.76 -11.29
CA VAL A 176 9.00 -7.36 -11.01
C VAL A 176 9.86 -6.45 -11.91
N PRO A 177 9.25 -5.69 -12.83
CA PRO A 177 9.99 -4.74 -13.65
C PRO A 177 10.46 -3.53 -12.83
N ALA A 178 11.71 -3.10 -13.00
CA ALA A 178 12.28 -1.93 -12.31
C ALA A 178 11.54 -0.61 -12.62
N HIS A 179 10.99 -0.48 -13.83
CA HIS A 179 10.17 0.65 -14.27
C HIS A 179 8.81 0.18 -14.79
N GLY A 180 8.13 -0.60 -13.94
CA GLY A 180 6.84 -1.21 -14.27
C GLY A 180 5.73 -0.19 -14.53
N SER A 181 4.89 -0.50 -15.50
CA SER A 181 3.67 0.26 -15.76
C SER A 181 2.65 0.10 -14.63
N ARG A 182 2.16 1.22 -14.11
CA ARG A 182 1.09 1.24 -13.10
C ARG A 182 -0.21 0.65 -13.62
N ALA A 183 -0.55 0.90 -14.88
CA ALA A 183 -1.73 0.31 -15.51
C ALA A 183 -1.62 -1.21 -15.57
N ALA A 184 -0.44 -1.73 -15.96
CA ALA A 184 -0.19 -3.17 -15.96
C ALA A 184 -0.27 -3.77 -14.55
N ALA A 185 0.32 -3.11 -13.55
CA ALA A 185 0.26 -3.57 -12.16
C ALA A 185 -1.18 -3.61 -11.61
N ARG A 186 -2.01 -2.62 -11.95
CA ARG A 186 -3.44 -2.57 -11.57
C ARG A 186 -4.25 -3.67 -12.25
N ALA A 187 -4.02 -3.93 -13.54
CA ALA A 187 -4.62 -5.08 -14.21
C ALA A 187 -4.17 -6.42 -13.58
N LEU A 188 -2.89 -6.55 -13.24
CA LEU A 188 -2.39 -7.74 -12.53
C LEU A 188 -3.02 -7.90 -11.14
N ALA A 189 -3.35 -6.81 -10.44
CA ALA A 189 -4.04 -6.91 -9.17
C ALA A 189 -5.43 -7.54 -9.33
N LEU A 190 -6.12 -7.30 -10.45
CA LEU A 190 -7.35 -8.02 -10.77
C LEU A 190 -7.07 -9.51 -11.01
N ALA A 191 -5.96 -9.83 -11.69
CA ALA A 191 -5.58 -11.20 -12.00
C ALA A 191 -5.18 -12.01 -10.76
N ALA A 192 -4.50 -11.39 -9.80
CA ALA A 192 -3.87 -12.01 -8.63
C ALA A 192 -4.82 -12.65 -7.60
N GLY A 193 -6.14 -12.49 -7.76
CA GLY A 193 -7.15 -13.10 -6.89
C GLY A 193 -8.41 -12.26 -6.80
N ASP A 194 -9.28 -12.55 -5.83
CA ASP A 194 -10.49 -11.75 -5.59
C ASP A 194 -10.20 -10.41 -4.88
N GLY A 195 -9.08 -10.29 -4.15
CA GLY A 195 -8.75 -9.09 -3.38
C GLY A 195 -8.72 -7.81 -4.24
N GLY A 196 -8.00 -7.83 -5.38
CA GLY A 196 -7.94 -6.66 -6.27
C GLY A 196 -9.25 -6.34 -6.96
N ARG A 197 -10.05 -7.36 -7.31
CA ARG A 197 -11.41 -7.16 -7.86
C ARG A 197 -12.33 -6.53 -6.81
N MET A 198 -12.41 -7.11 -5.63
CA MET A 198 -13.26 -6.63 -4.54
C MET A 198 -12.85 -5.22 -4.12
N TYR A 199 -11.55 -4.94 -4.08
CA TYR A 199 -11.03 -3.59 -3.83
C TYR A 199 -11.55 -2.58 -4.86
N LEU A 200 -11.44 -2.89 -6.16
CA LEU A 200 -11.88 -1.97 -7.22
C LEU A 200 -13.40 -1.78 -7.21
N GLU A 201 -14.17 -2.85 -7.03
CA GLU A 201 -15.62 -2.79 -6.90
C GLU A 201 -16.04 -1.92 -5.69
N ALA A 202 -15.40 -2.12 -4.53
CA ALA A 202 -15.65 -1.33 -3.34
C ALA A 202 -15.23 0.13 -3.50
N LEU A 203 -14.12 0.40 -4.20
CA LEU A 203 -13.66 1.76 -4.49
C LEU A 203 -14.63 2.50 -5.41
N ILE A 204 -15.07 1.86 -6.49
CA ILE A 204 -16.08 2.42 -7.41
C ILE A 204 -17.39 2.67 -6.67
N HIS A 205 -17.83 1.73 -5.82
CA HIS A 205 -19.03 1.92 -5.02
C HIS A 205 -18.89 3.09 -4.06
N ALA A 206 -17.78 3.14 -3.31
CA ALA A 206 -17.52 4.20 -2.35
C ALA A 206 -17.50 5.56 -3.04
N VAL A 207 -16.72 5.74 -4.10
CA VAL A 207 -16.50 7.06 -4.73
C VAL A 207 -17.63 7.41 -5.70
N GLY A 208 -17.99 6.48 -6.56
CA GLY A 208 -18.97 6.68 -7.62
C GLY A 208 -20.40 6.72 -7.11
N GLN A 209 -20.73 6.03 -6.01
CA GLN A 209 -22.12 5.86 -5.52
C GLN A 209 -23.10 5.47 -6.66
N PRO A 210 -22.81 4.39 -7.41
CA PRO A 210 -23.71 3.86 -8.42
C PRO A 210 -25.03 3.36 -7.80
N SER A 211 -26.09 3.27 -8.61
CA SER A 211 -27.31 2.52 -8.24
C SER A 211 -27.05 1.00 -8.22
N ASP A 212 -28.02 0.22 -7.73
CA ASP A 212 -27.89 -1.25 -7.67
C ASP A 212 -27.68 -1.88 -9.06
N SER A 213 -28.40 -1.40 -10.08
CA SER A 213 -28.25 -1.88 -11.46
C SER A 213 -26.89 -1.53 -12.04
N GLU A 214 -26.40 -0.31 -11.82
CA GLU A 214 -25.05 0.12 -12.21
C GLU A 214 -23.98 -0.68 -11.47
N THR A 215 -24.17 -0.98 -10.18
CA THR A 215 -23.26 -1.82 -9.39
C THR A 215 -23.14 -3.22 -9.98
N ALA A 216 -24.27 -3.84 -10.34
CA ALA A 216 -24.26 -5.15 -10.99
C ALA A 216 -23.59 -5.13 -12.38
N ALA A 217 -23.78 -4.05 -13.14
CA ALA A 217 -23.14 -3.85 -14.44
C ALA A 217 -21.61 -3.66 -14.30
N VAL A 218 -21.17 -2.80 -13.38
CA VAL A 218 -19.75 -2.59 -13.05
C VAL A 218 -19.10 -3.90 -12.62
N ALA A 219 -19.72 -4.66 -11.71
CA ALA A 219 -19.17 -5.95 -11.28
C ALA A 219 -19.00 -6.94 -12.45
N SER A 220 -19.90 -6.89 -13.44
CA SER A 220 -19.78 -7.71 -14.66
C SER A 220 -18.65 -7.24 -15.57
N VAL A 221 -18.44 -5.92 -15.70
CA VAL A 221 -17.29 -5.33 -16.39
C VAL A 221 -15.98 -5.76 -15.72
N VAL A 222 -15.85 -5.57 -14.40
CA VAL A 222 -14.63 -5.91 -13.66
C VAL A 222 -14.31 -7.40 -13.74
N ARG A 223 -15.31 -8.30 -13.60
CA ARG A 223 -15.10 -9.75 -13.76
C ARG A 223 -14.57 -10.13 -15.15
N ARG A 224 -15.10 -9.52 -16.21
CA ARG A 224 -14.64 -9.75 -17.58
C ARG A 224 -13.18 -9.33 -17.76
N HIS A 225 -12.81 -8.14 -17.28
CA HIS A 225 -11.44 -7.63 -17.35
C HIS A 225 -10.48 -8.41 -16.45
N GLN A 226 -10.93 -8.89 -15.29
CA GLN A 226 -10.18 -9.84 -14.47
C GLN A 226 -9.82 -11.11 -15.26
N ALA A 227 -10.77 -11.71 -15.97
CA ALA A 227 -10.51 -12.91 -16.77
C ALA A 227 -9.52 -12.63 -17.91
N GLN A 228 -9.63 -11.47 -18.57
CA GLN A 228 -8.68 -11.03 -19.61
C GLN A 228 -7.27 -10.83 -19.05
N ALA A 229 -7.14 -10.14 -17.91
CA ALA A 229 -5.86 -9.91 -17.25
C ALA A 229 -5.21 -11.24 -16.83
N ARG A 230 -5.97 -12.22 -16.34
CA ARG A 230 -5.46 -13.57 -16.01
C ARG A 230 -4.90 -14.29 -17.25
N ALA A 231 -5.61 -14.22 -18.37
CA ALA A 231 -5.19 -14.88 -19.61
C ALA A 231 -3.91 -14.27 -20.21
N ARG A 232 -3.58 -13.02 -19.84
CA ARG A 232 -2.50 -12.22 -20.43
C ARG A 232 -1.50 -11.72 -19.37
N ALA A 233 -1.41 -12.41 -18.23
CA ALA A 233 -0.67 -11.94 -17.06
C ALA A 233 0.85 -11.74 -17.30
N SER A 234 1.42 -12.36 -18.32
CA SER A 234 2.83 -12.19 -18.70
C SER A 234 3.07 -11.10 -19.75
N GLU A 235 2.02 -10.45 -20.27
CA GLU A 235 2.09 -9.53 -21.40
C GLU A 235 1.79 -8.09 -20.96
N THR A 236 2.83 -7.33 -20.61
CA THR A 236 2.70 -5.95 -20.08
C THR A 236 1.81 -5.06 -20.95
N ALA A 237 2.01 -5.02 -22.27
CA ALA A 237 1.22 -4.18 -23.16
C ALA A 237 -0.28 -4.57 -23.17
N ALA A 238 -0.59 -5.87 -23.10
CA ALA A 238 -1.96 -6.35 -23.04
C ALA A 238 -2.63 -6.00 -21.69
N LEU A 239 -1.87 -6.02 -20.59
CA LEU A 239 -2.36 -5.61 -19.27
C LEU A 239 -2.66 -4.11 -19.22
N GLU A 240 -1.83 -3.27 -19.83
CA GLU A 240 -2.10 -1.84 -19.95
C GLU A 240 -3.35 -1.53 -20.76
N GLU A 241 -3.54 -2.24 -21.88
CA GLU A 241 -4.74 -2.14 -22.69
C GLU A 241 -5.97 -2.62 -21.91
N CYS A 242 -5.89 -3.74 -21.20
CA CYS A 242 -6.96 -4.25 -20.35
C CYS A 242 -7.37 -3.23 -19.28
N TRP A 243 -6.41 -2.59 -18.59
CA TRP A 243 -6.72 -1.56 -17.59
C TRP A 243 -7.44 -0.34 -18.21
N ARG A 244 -6.97 0.14 -19.37
CA ARG A 244 -7.61 1.27 -20.06
C ARG A 244 -9.02 0.91 -20.55
N ALA A 245 -9.18 -0.27 -21.13
CA ALA A 245 -10.45 -0.76 -21.64
C ALA A 245 -11.47 -0.97 -20.50
N LEU A 246 -11.02 -1.39 -19.31
CA LEU A 246 -11.88 -1.49 -18.12
C LEU A 246 -12.58 -0.16 -17.84
N TRP A 247 -11.85 0.94 -17.81
CA TRP A 247 -12.44 2.24 -17.48
C TRP A 247 -13.34 2.79 -18.58
N ILE A 248 -13.02 2.53 -19.85
CA ILE A 248 -13.92 2.83 -20.97
C ILE A 248 -15.25 2.07 -20.80
N ASP A 249 -15.19 0.79 -20.46
CA ASP A 249 -16.39 -0.02 -20.25
C ASP A 249 -17.18 0.41 -19.00
N VAL A 250 -16.49 0.81 -17.92
CA VAL A 250 -17.13 1.38 -16.73
C VAL A 250 -17.90 2.65 -17.10
N GLN A 251 -17.29 3.55 -17.88
CA GLN A 251 -17.95 4.78 -18.34
C GLN A 251 -19.25 4.51 -19.11
N VAL A 252 -19.29 3.44 -19.91
CA VAL A 252 -20.48 3.08 -20.71
C VAL A 252 -21.63 2.59 -19.83
N VAL A 253 -21.35 1.93 -18.71
CA VAL A 253 -22.37 1.28 -17.87
C VAL A 253 -22.83 2.11 -16.67
N VAL A 254 -22.24 3.29 -16.45
CA VAL A 254 -22.63 4.20 -15.38
C VAL A 254 -23.12 5.53 -15.95
N ARG A 255 -24.02 6.20 -15.23
CA ARG A 255 -24.49 7.55 -15.58
C ARG A 255 -23.38 8.60 -15.47
N PRO A 256 -23.48 9.73 -16.20
CA PRO A 256 -22.45 10.76 -16.21
C PRO A 256 -22.05 11.28 -14.83
N GLU A 257 -22.97 11.39 -13.88
CA GLU A 257 -22.69 11.90 -12.53
C GLU A 257 -21.82 10.92 -11.72
N VAL A 258 -22.03 9.61 -11.91
CA VAL A 258 -21.19 8.57 -11.30
C VAL A 258 -19.81 8.63 -11.94
N TRP A 259 -19.74 8.71 -13.27
CA TRP A 259 -18.47 8.83 -14.00
C TRP A 259 -17.65 10.05 -13.57
N GLN A 260 -18.30 11.21 -13.42
CA GLN A 260 -17.66 12.44 -12.96
C GLN A 260 -17.01 12.28 -11.57
N ARG A 261 -17.68 11.57 -10.65
CA ARG A 261 -17.10 11.29 -9.32
C ARG A 261 -15.91 10.34 -9.39
N LEU A 262 -15.91 9.40 -10.34
CA LEU A 262 -14.83 8.42 -10.51
C LEU A 262 -13.55 8.99 -11.15
N GLU A 263 -13.56 10.24 -11.65
CA GLU A 263 -12.37 10.85 -12.24
C GLU A 263 -11.18 10.89 -11.29
N ALA A 264 -11.42 10.98 -9.98
CA ALA A 264 -10.37 11.01 -8.97
C ALA A 264 -9.62 9.67 -8.80
N VAL A 265 -10.16 8.55 -9.31
CA VAL A 265 -9.68 7.19 -8.98
C VAL A 265 -9.36 6.29 -10.17
N ARG A 266 -9.52 6.79 -11.41
CA ARG A 266 -9.26 6.01 -12.65
C ARG A 266 -7.79 6.01 -13.08
#